data_AF-A0A269ZEX8-F1
#
_entry.id   AF-A0A269ZEX8-F1
#
_cell.length_a   1.000
_cell.length_b   1.000
_cell.length_c   1.000
_cell.angle_alpha   90.00
_cell.angle_beta   90.00
_cell.angle_gamma   90.00
#
_symmetry.space_group_name_H-M   'P 1'
#
loop_
_entity.id
_entity.type
_entity.pdbx_description
1 polymer ?
#
loop_
_entity_poly.entity_id
_entity_poly.type
_entity_poly.pdbx_seq_one_letter_code
_entity_poly.pdbx_strand_id
1 'polypeptide(L)'
;MNAPVTDPPALDQPANPPREPRYPLRVARRRSALRSELGKLAGQVKPKLRGWFHAGAFPLAMIGGFALVIISPTIESRLAASVFAVTGMLLFGTSAVYHRGRWRTKARLILRRLDHANIFLITAGTYTPLAVLMLDTQQAIVLLSVLWGAAALGVAFRTIFTTAPRWLFVPIYVGFGIAGVGYIPQIWATLPAVGILVVAGGVCYIAGAVIYGIKRPNPSPKWLGFHEIFHILTIAGYGCHLAALLVAAVAAY
;
A
#
# COMPACT_ATOMS: atom_id res chain seq x y z
N MET A 1 -79.03 15.31 -70.08
CA MET A 1 -79.29 14.59 -68.81
C MET A 1 -78.22 13.54 -68.65
N ASN A 2 -77.27 13.74 -67.73
CA ASN A 2 -76.34 12.71 -67.24
C ASN A 2 -76.05 13.06 -65.78
N ALA A 3 -76.53 12.23 -64.86
CA ALA A 3 -76.38 12.40 -63.41
C ALA A 3 -74.95 12.03 -62.97
N PRO A 4 -74.42 12.61 -61.87
CA PRO A 4 -73.12 12.22 -61.35
C PRO A 4 -73.21 10.92 -60.54
N VAL A 5 -72.23 10.04 -60.75
CA VAL A 5 -71.98 8.83 -59.98
C VAL A 5 -71.43 9.22 -58.60
N THR A 6 -72.00 8.70 -57.51
CA THR A 6 -71.49 8.89 -56.15
C THR A 6 -70.57 7.73 -55.75
N ASP A 7 -69.38 8.04 -55.25
CA ASP A 7 -68.43 7.07 -54.72
C ASP A 7 -68.94 6.41 -53.41
N PRO A 8 -68.57 5.14 -53.14
CA PRO A 8 -68.96 4.45 -51.90
C PRO A 8 -68.19 4.97 -50.68
N PRO A 9 -68.72 4.79 -49.45
CA PRO A 9 -68.12 5.33 -48.23
C PRO A 9 -66.82 4.60 -47.84
N ALA A 10 -65.85 5.35 -47.33
CA ALA A 10 -64.57 4.83 -46.88
C ALA A 10 -64.73 3.89 -45.67
N LEU A 11 -64.10 2.71 -45.73
CA LEU A 11 -63.99 1.78 -44.61
C LEU A 11 -63.02 2.34 -43.56
N ASP A 12 -63.42 2.31 -42.29
CA ASP A 12 -62.62 2.75 -41.13
C ASP A 12 -61.28 2.00 -41.06
N GLN A 13 -60.18 2.75 -40.95
CA GLN A 13 -58.86 2.19 -40.68
C GLN A 13 -58.76 1.74 -39.21
N PRO A 14 -58.12 0.58 -38.91
CA PRO A 14 -57.95 0.14 -37.54
C PRO A 14 -57.06 1.12 -36.75
N ALA A 15 -57.49 1.47 -35.54
CA ALA A 15 -56.77 2.37 -34.65
C ALA A 15 -55.34 1.87 -34.37
N ASN A 16 -54.37 2.78 -34.43
CA ASN A 16 -52.97 2.50 -34.10
C ASN A 16 -52.85 1.90 -32.67
N PRO A 17 -52.00 0.90 -32.46
CA PRO A 17 -51.79 0.33 -31.13
C PRO A 17 -51.23 1.40 -30.16
N PRO A 18 -51.56 1.32 -28.86
CA PRO A 18 -51.08 2.27 -27.86
C PRO A 18 -49.55 2.25 -27.81
N ARG A 19 -48.94 3.44 -27.91
CA ARG A 19 -47.48 3.60 -27.82
C ARG A 19 -47.00 3.12 -26.45
N GLU A 20 -46.10 2.15 -26.44
CA GLU A 20 -45.41 1.76 -25.21
C GLU A 20 -44.77 2.98 -24.53
N PRO A 21 -44.83 3.08 -23.20
CA PRO A 21 -44.23 4.19 -22.48
C PRO A 21 -42.70 4.14 -22.65
N ARG A 22 -42.18 4.99 -23.56
CA ARG A 22 -40.74 5.27 -23.68
C ARG A 22 -40.24 5.85 -22.37
N TYR A 23 -39.79 4.98 -21.46
CA TYR A 23 -39.01 5.40 -20.30
C TYR A 23 -37.80 6.19 -20.83
N PRO A 24 -37.66 7.49 -20.53
CA PRO A 24 -36.79 8.33 -21.34
C PRO A 24 -35.32 7.95 -21.11
N LEU A 25 -34.66 7.45 -22.15
CA LEU A 25 -33.21 7.18 -22.21
C LEU A 25 -32.35 8.32 -21.62
N ARG A 26 -32.87 9.55 -21.66
CA ARG A 26 -32.27 10.74 -21.02
C ARG A 26 -32.10 10.59 -19.50
N VAL A 27 -33.05 9.99 -18.79
CA VAL A 27 -32.99 9.79 -17.33
C VAL A 27 -31.92 8.75 -16.96
N ALA A 28 -31.84 7.65 -17.72
CA ALA A 28 -30.81 6.63 -17.52
C ALA A 28 -29.40 7.19 -17.76
N ARG A 29 -29.21 7.96 -18.85
CA ARG A 29 -27.94 8.63 -19.17
C ARG A 29 -27.54 9.68 -18.13
N ARG A 30 -28.52 10.40 -17.57
CA ARG A 30 -28.27 11.37 -16.48
C ARG A 30 -27.87 10.68 -15.18
N ARG A 31 -28.48 9.54 -14.84
CA ARG A 31 -28.11 8.73 -13.67
C ARG A 31 -26.70 8.14 -13.79
N SER A 32 -26.29 7.66 -14.96
CA SER A 32 -24.93 7.12 -15.16
C SER A 32 -23.87 8.23 -15.11
N ALA A 33 -24.14 9.39 -15.71
CA ALA A 33 -23.27 10.56 -15.62
C ALA A 33 -23.13 11.06 -14.17
N LEU A 34 -24.24 11.14 -13.42
CA LEU A 34 -24.22 11.52 -12.01
C LEU A 34 -23.47 10.51 -11.15
N ARG A 35 -23.63 9.20 -11.38
CA ARG A 35 -22.84 8.16 -10.70
C ARG A 35 -21.34 8.27 -11.00
N SER A 36 -20.97 8.64 -12.23
CA SER A 36 -19.57 8.87 -12.63
C SER A 36 -18.98 10.10 -11.92
N GLU A 37 -19.70 11.23 -11.92
CA GLU A 37 -19.35 12.45 -11.19
C GLU A 37 -19.22 12.19 -9.69
N LEU A 38 -20.21 11.54 -9.07
CA LEU A 38 -20.18 11.16 -7.66
C LEU A 38 -19.04 10.19 -7.34
N GLY A 39 -18.72 9.26 -8.25
CA GLY A 39 -17.56 8.37 -8.12
C GLY A 39 -16.23 9.13 -8.17
N LYS A 40 -16.10 10.14 -9.05
CA LYS A 40 -14.92 11.02 -9.12
C LYS A 40 -14.78 11.85 -7.84
N LEU A 41 -15.88 12.46 -7.37
CA LEU A 41 -15.90 13.27 -6.15
C LEU A 41 -15.62 12.41 -4.90
N ALA A 42 -16.22 11.22 -4.81
CA ALA A 42 -15.95 10.28 -3.72
C ALA A 42 -14.48 9.82 -3.69
N GLY A 43 -13.83 9.67 -4.86
CA GLY A 43 -12.39 9.37 -4.95
C GLY A 43 -11.47 10.53 -4.56
N GLN A 44 -11.99 11.76 -4.50
CA GLN A 44 -11.24 12.96 -4.07
C GLN A 44 -11.32 13.20 -2.55
N VAL A 45 -12.31 12.63 -1.86
CA VAL A 45 -12.44 12.75 -0.41
C VAL A 45 -11.45 11.82 0.27
N LYS A 46 -10.56 12.39 1.08
CA LYS A 46 -9.64 11.63 1.93
C LYS A 46 -10.46 10.78 2.93
N PRO A 47 -10.31 9.44 2.94
CA PRO A 47 -11.06 8.60 3.85
C PRO A 47 -10.74 8.90 5.31
N LYS A 48 -11.71 8.69 6.21
CA LYS A 48 -11.61 9.05 7.63
C LYS A 48 -10.52 8.28 8.39
N LEU A 49 -10.21 7.05 7.98
CA LEU A 49 -9.19 6.21 8.63
C LEU A 49 -7.75 6.51 8.18
N ARG A 50 -7.56 7.46 7.24
CA ARG A 50 -6.23 7.82 6.72
C ARG A 50 -5.28 8.21 7.86
N GLY A 51 -4.21 7.43 8.00
CA GLY A 51 -3.16 7.63 9.01
C GLY A 51 -3.46 7.08 10.39
N TRP A 52 -4.71 6.68 10.70
CA TRP A 52 -5.04 6.10 12.01
C TRP A 52 -4.42 4.72 12.21
N PHE A 53 -4.38 3.88 11.18
CA PHE A 53 -3.73 2.57 11.25
C PHE A 53 -2.26 2.67 11.63
N HIS A 54 -1.50 3.58 11.00
CA HIS A 54 -0.10 3.81 11.36
C HIS A 54 0.06 4.48 12.74
N ALA A 55 -0.88 5.34 13.15
CA ALA A 55 -0.86 5.90 14.50
C ALA A 55 -1.01 4.82 15.58
N GLY A 56 -1.89 3.84 15.37
CA GLY A 56 -2.04 2.68 16.26
C GLY A 56 -0.88 1.68 16.16
N ALA A 57 -0.27 1.53 14.98
CA ALA A 57 0.88 0.65 14.77
C ALA A 57 2.17 1.17 15.41
N PHE A 58 2.35 2.49 15.51
CA PHE A 58 3.56 3.10 16.08
C PHE A 58 3.91 2.57 17.49
N PRO A 59 3.03 2.60 18.50
CA PRO A 59 3.36 2.06 19.83
C PRO A 59 3.65 0.56 19.80
N LEU A 60 2.97 -0.22 18.94
CA LEU A 60 3.22 -1.65 18.79
C LEU A 60 4.61 -1.92 18.18
N ALA A 61 5.00 -1.14 17.17
CA ALA A 61 6.33 -1.21 16.56
C ALA A 61 7.43 -0.79 17.54
N MET A 62 7.18 0.21 18.38
CA MET A 62 8.09 0.62 19.44
C MET A 62 8.29 -0.50 20.47
N ILE A 63 7.20 -1.08 20.99
CA ILE A 63 7.27 -2.17 21.97
C ILE A 63 7.94 -3.41 21.37
N GLY A 64 7.53 -3.82 20.17
CA GLY A 64 8.08 -4.98 19.47
C GLY A 64 9.56 -4.80 19.09
N GLY A 65 9.93 -3.61 18.62
CA GLY A 65 11.31 -3.26 18.31
C GLY A 65 12.21 -3.27 19.55
N PHE A 66 11.75 -2.71 20.67
CA PHE A 66 12.51 -2.79 21.92
C PHE A 66 12.59 -4.22 22.48
N ALA A 67 11.51 -5.00 22.38
CA ALA A 67 11.55 -6.41 22.76
C ALA A 67 12.61 -7.16 21.95
N LEU A 68 12.65 -6.95 20.62
CA LEU A 68 13.68 -7.54 19.76
C LEU A 68 15.10 -7.13 20.22
N VAL A 69 15.33 -5.85 20.48
CA VAL A 69 16.64 -5.37 20.98
C VAL A 69 17.01 -6.03 22.31
N ILE A 70 16.07 -6.19 23.24
CA ILE A 70 16.35 -6.78 24.56
C ILE A 70 16.71 -8.26 24.44
N ILE A 71 15.99 -9.02 23.61
CA ILE A 71 16.18 -10.46 23.50
C ILE A 71 17.32 -10.85 22.57
N SER A 72 17.81 -9.96 21.69
CA SER A 72 18.92 -10.27 20.79
C SER A 72 20.18 -10.69 21.58
N PRO A 73 20.82 -11.82 21.21
CA PRO A 73 21.82 -12.49 22.06
C PRO A 73 23.18 -11.79 22.10
N THR A 74 23.57 -11.10 21.02
CA THR A 74 24.89 -10.48 20.86
C THR A 74 24.81 -8.97 20.72
N ILE A 75 25.91 -8.25 20.94
CA ILE A 75 25.92 -6.79 20.74
C ILE A 75 25.61 -6.41 19.29
N GLU A 76 26.10 -7.18 18.32
CA GLU A 76 25.88 -6.96 16.89
C GLU A 76 24.40 -7.11 16.54
N SER A 77 23.76 -8.18 17.03
CA SER A 77 22.33 -8.42 16.80
C SER A 77 21.45 -7.38 17.50
N ARG A 78 21.84 -6.88 18.68
CA ARG A 78 21.15 -5.77 19.36
C ARG A 78 21.24 -4.45 18.59
N LEU A 79 22.42 -4.12 18.08
CA LEU A 79 22.61 -2.94 17.23
C LEU A 79 21.78 -3.08 15.95
N ALA A 80 21.81 -4.25 15.31
CA ALA A 80 21.00 -4.52 14.12
C ALA A 80 19.49 -4.43 14.41
N ALA A 81 19.03 -4.97 15.54
CA ALA A 81 17.65 -4.86 15.99
C ALA A 81 17.25 -3.40 16.26
N SER A 82 18.16 -2.58 16.80
CA SER A 82 17.89 -1.17 17.06
C SER A 82 17.63 -0.39 15.77
N VAL A 83 18.32 -0.74 14.68
CA VAL A 83 18.10 -0.17 13.35
C VAL A 83 16.69 -0.51 12.86
N PHE A 84 16.24 -1.75 13.00
CA PHE A 84 14.85 -2.14 12.67
C PHE A 84 13.82 -1.38 13.53
N ALA A 85 14.06 -1.27 14.84
CA ALA A 85 13.17 -0.57 15.76
C ALA A 85 13.03 0.90 15.38
N VAL A 86 14.15 1.61 15.21
CA VAL A 86 14.18 3.04 14.86
C VAL A 86 13.54 3.28 13.49
N THR A 87 13.88 2.49 12.47
CA THR A 87 13.29 2.66 11.13
C THR A 87 11.78 2.35 11.12
N GLY A 88 11.32 1.39 11.93
CA GLY A 88 9.89 1.09 12.10
C GLY A 88 9.13 2.22 12.78
N MET A 89 9.71 2.78 13.84
CA MET A 89 9.19 3.97 14.52
C MET A 89 9.13 5.18 13.57
N LEU A 90 10.18 5.42 12.79
CA LEU A 90 10.21 6.48 11.79
C LEU A 90 9.11 6.29 10.74
N LEU A 91 8.95 5.08 10.19
CA LEU A 91 7.92 4.76 9.22
C LEU A 91 6.52 5.09 9.76
N PHE A 92 6.11 4.44 10.85
CA PHE A 92 4.74 4.58 11.35
C PHE A 92 4.48 5.96 11.95
N GLY A 93 5.45 6.51 12.69
CA GLY A 93 5.34 7.82 13.32
C GLY A 93 5.24 8.94 12.30
N THR A 94 6.16 8.99 11.33
CA THR A 94 6.13 10.00 10.26
C THR A 94 4.84 9.90 9.45
N SER A 95 4.41 8.68 9.12
CA SER A 95 3.20 8.47 8.34
C SER A 95 1.93 8.88 9.07
N ALA A 96 1.85 8.59 10.36
CA ALA A 96 0.76 9.04 11.23
C ALA A 96 0.71 10.59 11.27
N VAL A 97 1.84 11.25 11.55
CA VAL A 97 1.93 12.72 11.61
C VAL A 97 1.56 13.35 10.26
N TYR A 98 2.12 12.84 9.17
CA TYR A 98 1.83 13.32 7.82
C TYR A 98 0.34 13.25 7.49
N HIS A 99 -0.29 12.10 7.77
CA HIS A 99 -1.67 11.86 7.40
C HIS A 99 -2.70 12.40 8.38
N ARG A 100 -2.38 12.63 9.65
CA ARG A 100 -3.33 13.13 10.65
C ARG A 100 -3.31 14.65 10.77
N GLY A 101 -2.18 15.30 10.56
CA GLY A 101 -2.05 16.73 10.75
C GLY A 101 -2.62 17.61 9.64
N ARG A 102 -2.93 18.86 9.99
CA ARG A 102 -3.36 19.94 9.08
C ARG A 102 -2.18 20.87 8.83
N TRP A 103 -1.36 20.53 7.84
CA TRP A 103 -0.09 21.20 7.60
C TRP A 103 -0.20 22.29 6.54
N ARG A 104 0.54 23.39 6.72
CA ARG A 104 0.83 24.36 5.64
C ARG A 104 1.58 23.64 4.50
N THR A 105 1.47 24.17 3.28
CA THR A 105 1.98 23.52 2.06
C THR A 105 3.44 23.05 2.17
N LYS A 106 4.35 23.90 2.69
CA LYS A 106 5.77 23.55 2.88
C LYS A 106 5.95 22.33 3.79
N ALA A 107 5.39 22.37 5.00
CA ALA A 107 5.47 21.26 5.96
C ALA A 107 4.83 19.98 5.41
N ARG A 108 3.70 20.09 4.69
CA ARG A 108 3.04 18.94 4.04
C ARG A 108 3.95 18.27 3.01
N LEU A 109 4.68 19.05 2.23
CA LEU A 109 5.62 18.53 1.23
C LEU A 109 6.82 17.83 1.87
N ILE A 110 7.37 18.40 2.95
CA ILE A 110 8.47 17.78 3.71
C ILE A 110 8.01 16.46 4.33
N LEU A 111 6.88 16.45 5.05
CA LEU A 111 6.34 15.23 5.65
C LEU A 111 6.03 14.16 4.60
N ARG A 112 5.54 14.56 3.42
CA ARG A 112 5.36 13.65 2.28
C ARG A 112 6.68 13.08 1.76
N ARG A 113 7.79 13.83 1.79
CA ARG A 113 9.13 13.33 1.41
C ARG A 113 9.55 12.25 2.40
N LEU A 114 9.50 12.58 3.69
CA LEU A 114 9.93 11.69 4.77
C LEU A 114 9.10 10.40 4.80
N ASP A 115 7.77 10.52 4.72
CA ASP A 115 6.84 9.37 4.72
C ASP A 115 7.17 8.36 3.62
N HIS A 116 7.49 8.83 2.40
CA HIS A 116 7.87 7.94 1.32
C HIS A 116 9.33 7.48 1.37
N ALA A 117 10.25 8.32 1.84
CA ALA A 117 11.65 7.96 2.00
C ALA A 117 11.82 6.84 3.04
N ASN A 118 10.97 6.82 4.07
CA ASN A 118 10.98 5.79 5.10
C ASN A 118 10.73 4.38 4.57
N ILE A 119 10.12 4.21 3.38
CA ILE A 119 9.98 2.89 2.75
C ILE A 119 11.36 2.29 2.46
N PHE A 120 12.32 3.07 1.96
CA PHE A 120 13.69 2.59 1.76
C PHE A 120 14.37 2.27 3.09
N LEU A 121 14.21 3.16 4.08
CA LEU A 121 14.85 2.98 5.39
C LEU A 121 14.35 1.74 6.12
N ILE A 122 13.03 1.50 6.16
CA ILE A 122 12.49 0.33 6.84
C ILE A 122 12.81 -0.97 6.10
N THR A 123 12.88 -0.97 4.77
CA THR A 123 13.29 -2.16 4.02
C THR A 123 14.73 -2.53 4.36
N ALA A 124 15.68 -1.58 4.28
CA ALA A 124 17.07 -1.82 4.69
C ALA A 124 17.17 -2.18 6.19
N GLY A 125 16.40 -1.49 7.03
CA GLY A 125 16.33 -1.74 8.47
C GLY A 125 15.77 -3.12 8.82
N THR A 126 14.87 -3.68 8.01
CA THR A 126 14.34 -5.05 8.16
C THR A 126 15.40 -6.10 7.83
N TYR A 127 16.16 -5.87 6.75
CA TYR A 127 17.24 -6.77 6.35
C TYR A 127 18.43 -6.74 7.31
N THR A 128 18.62 -5.65 8.06
CA THR A 128 19.78 -5.48 8.97
C THR A 128 19.86 -6.58 10.04
N PRO A 129 18.88 -6.76 10.94
CA PRO A 129 18.91 -7.86 11.90
C PRO A 129 18.67 -9.22 11.25
N LEU A 130 17.94 -9.31 10.13
CA LEU A 130 17.74 -10.58 9.44
C LEU A 130 19.08 -11.14 8.92
N ALA A 131 19.90 -10.29 8.30
CA ALA A 131 21.22 -10.67 7.81
C ALA A 131 22.16 -11.05 8.95
N VAL A 132 22.18 -10.26 10.03
CA VAL A 132 23.07 -10.50 11.19
C VAL A 132 22.68 -11.78 11.93
N LEU A 133 21.38 -12.11 12.02
CA LEU A 133 20.92 -13.30 12.74
C LEU A 133 20.99 -14.57 11.90
N MET A 134 20.75 -14.50 10.58
CA MET A 134 20.47 -15.68 9.76
C MET A 134 21.49 -15.97 8.66
N LEU A 135 22.46 -15.09 8.41
CA LEU A 135 23.46 -15.28 7.36
C LEU A 135 24.87 -15.33 7.95
N ASP A 136 25.80 -15.92 7.19
CA ASP A 136 27.22 -15.75 7.49
C ASP A 136 27.66 -14.29 7.31
N THR A 137 28.77 -13.94 7.94
CA THR A 137 29.28 -12.56 7.99
C THR A 137 29.54 -11.98 6.59
N GLN A 138 30.06 -12.76 5.65
CA GLN A 138 30.40 -12.26 4.32
C GLN A 138 29.13 -11.94 3.53
N GLN A 139 28.15 -12.85 3.56
CA GLN A 139 26.83 -12.64 2.94
C GLN A 139 26.11 -11.44 3.56
N ALA A 140 26.14 -11.30 4.88
CA ALA A 140 25.55 -10.17 5.58
C ALA A 140 26.18 -8.85 5.12
N ILE A 141 27.51 -8.75 5.07
CA ILE A 141 28.21 -7.54 4.62
C ILE A 141 27.80 -7.16 3.18
N VAL A 142 27.77 -8.13 2.27
CA VAL A 142 27.39 -7.89 0.87
C VAL A 142 25.95 -7.39 0.78
N LEU A 143 25.01 -8.10 1.40
CA LEU A 143 23.59 -7.75 1.39
C LEU A 143 23.35 -6.35 1.97
N LEU A 144 23.94 -6.06 3.14
CA LEU A 144 23.75 -4.78 3.81
C LEU A 144 24.41 -3.63 3.06
N SER A 145 25.57 -3.82 2.46
CA SER A 145 26.23 -2.79 1.65
C SER A 145 25.38 -2.40 0.45
N VAL A 146 24.84 -3.39 -0.28
CA VAL A 146 23.95 -3.16 -1.42
C VAL A 146 22.67 -2.45 -0.98
N LEU A 147 22.02 -2.95 0.07
CA LEU A 147 20.75 -2.40 0.52
C LEU A 147 20.86 -1.00 1.11
N TRP A 148 21.86 -0.71 1.94
CA TRP A 148 22.05 0.62 2.49
C TRP A 148 22.54 1.61 1.44
N GLY A 149 23.39 1.20 0.50
CA GLY A 149 23.76 2.00 -0.66
C GLY A 149 22.55 2.38 -1.52
N ALA A 150 21.72 1.39 -1.88
CA ALA A 150 20.50 1.62 -2.63
C ALA A 150 19.44 2.40 -1.83
N ALA A 151 19.35 2.22 -0.50
CA ALA A 151 18.48 3.02 0.35
C ALA A 151 18.90 4.49 0.38
N ALA A 152 20.21 4.77 0.50
CA ALA A 152 20.72 6.14 0.47
C ALA A 152 20.38 6.84 -0.86
N LEU A 153 20.59 6.15 -1.99
CA LEU A 153 20.21 6.64 -3.31
C LEU A 153 18.69 6.84 -3.44
N GLY A 154 17.89 5.88 -2.94
CA GLY A 154 16.44 5.94 -2.94
C GLY A 154 15.90 7.12 -2.12
N VAL A 155 16.45 7.35 -0.92
CA VAL A 155 16.11 8.49 -0.05
C VAL A 155 16.50 9.80 -0.73
N ALA A 156 17.71 9.91 -1.27
CA ALA A 156 18.16 11.11 -2.00
C ALA A 156 17.23 11.40 -3.19
N PHE A 157 16.97 10.40 -4.04
CA PHE A 157 16.09 10.53 -5.19
C PHE A 157 14.67 10.93 -4.76
N ARG A 158 14.12 10.33 -3.70
CA ARG A 158 12.77 10.64 -3.22
C ARG A 158 12.64 12.02 -2.60
N THR A 159 13.67 12.48 -1.89
CA THR A 159 13.67 13.81 -1.26
C THR A 159 13.85 14.93 -2.28
N ILE A 160 14.55 14.68 -3.40
CA ILE A 160 14.72 15.62 -4.51
C ILE A 160 13.48 15.61 -5.44
N PHE A 161 13.05 14.43 -5.91
CA PHE A 161 11.99 14.28 -6.94
C PHE A 161 10.63 13.91 -6.36
N THR A 162 9.98 14.87 -5.70
CA THR A 162 8.75 14.59 -4.93
C THR A 162 7.46 14.42 -5.72
N THR A 163 7.43 14.86 -6.98
CA THR A 163 6.24 14.85 -7.84
C THR A 163 6.25 13.68 -8.82
N ALA A 164 7.30 12.86 -8.83
CA ALA A 164 7.38 11.76 -9.77
C ALA A 164 6.26 10.73 -9.52
N PRO A 165 5.71 10.17 -10.62
CA PRO A 165 4.46 9.44 -10.59
C PRO A 165 4.60 8.09 -9.87
N ARG A 166 3.49 7.59 -9.30
CA ARG A 166 3.50 6.32 -8.55
C ARG A 166 3.91 5.11 -9.38
N TRP A 167 3.61 5.10 -10.68
CA TRP A 167 3.98 4.00 -11.57
C TRP A 167 5.50 3.81 -11.66
N LEU A 168 6.28 4.88 -11.43
CA LEU A 168 7.74 4.80 -11.38
C LEU A 168 8.22 4.24 -10.04
N PHE A 169 7.69 4.76 -8.92
CA PHE A 169 8.19 4.41 -7.59
C PHE A 169 7.72 3.07 -7.05
N VAL A 170 6.50 2.63 -7.38
CA VAL A 170 5.97 1.35 -6.89
C VAL A 170 6.87 0.19 -7.33
N PRO A 171 7.27 0.05 -8.61
CA PRO A 171 8.23 -0.96 -9.04
C PRO A 171 9.59 -0.83 -8.36
N ILE A 172 10.10 0.38 -8.14
CA ILE A 172 11.38 0.60 -7.45
C ILE A 172 11.30 0.07 -6.00
N TYR A 173 10.21 0.37 -5.27
CA TYR A 173 10.03 -0.13 -3.92
C TYR A 173 9.89 -1.65 -3.88
N VAL A 174 9.15 -2.23 -4.83
CA VAL A 174 9.01 -3.69 -4.93
C VAL A 174 10.35 -4.35 -5.26
N GLY A 175 11.06 -3.86 -6.27
CA GLY A 175 12.38 -4.35 -6.66
C GLY A 175 13.39 -4.29 -5.52
N PHE A 176 13.40 -3.17 -4.78
CA PHE A 176 14.22 -3.02 -3.58
C PHE A 176 13.82 -4.00 -2.47
N GLY A 177 12.52 -4.19 -2.24
CA GLY A 177 11.97 -5.10 -1.23
C GLY A 177 12.18 -6.59 -1.53
N ILE A 178 12.39 -6.98 -2.80
CA ILE A 178 12.69 -8.37 -3.18
C ILE A 178 14.18 -8.65 -3.36
N ALA A 179 15.05 -7.66 -3.13
CA ALA A 179 16.49 -7.83 -3.32
C ALA A 179 17.08 -8.96 -2.45
N GLY A 180 16.47 -9.26 -1.30
CA GLY A 180 16.88 -10.37 -0.43
C GLY A 180 16.23 -11.72 -0.76
N VAL A 181 15.43 -11.85 -1.83
CA VAL A 181 14.79 -13.14 -2.19
C VAL A 181 15.82 -14.24 -2.43
N GLY A 182 17.01 -13.91 -2.94
CA GLY A 182 18.11 -14.86 -3.12
C GLY A 182 18.57 -15.54 -1.84
N TYR A 183 18.30 -14.94 -0.67
CA TYR A 183 18.67 -15.49 0.64
C TYR A 183 17.56 -16.34 1.29
N ILE A 184 16.37 -16.40 0.70
CA ILE A 184 15.25 -17.18 1.22
C ILE A 184 15.59 -18.68 1.35
N PRO A 185 16.24 -19.34 0.37
CA PRO A 185 16.59 -20.77 0.51
C PRO A 185 17.47 -21.07 1.74
N GLN A 186 18.43 -20.18 2.03
CA GLN A 186 19.33 -20.33 3.18
C GLN A 186 18.58 -20.11 4.51
N ILE A 187 17.76 -19.06 4.58
CA ILE A 187 16.90 -18.79 5.74
C ILE A 187 15.96 -19.98 5.99
N TRP A 188 15.35 -20.52 4.93
CA TRP A 188 14.43 -21.65 5.02
C TRP A 188 15.13 -22.92 5.51
N ALA A 189 16.34 -23.20 5.01
CA ALA A 189 17.13 -24.35 5.44
C ALA A 189 17.56 -24.25 6.92
N THR A 190 17.79 -23.02 7.40
CA THR A 190 18.22 -22.77 8.79
C THR A 190 17.03 -22.84 9.75
N LEU A 191 15.98 -22.05 9.49
CA LEU A 191 14.78 -21.97 10.32
C LEU A 191 13.53 -21.77 9.43
N PRO A 192 12.80 -22.85 9.08
CA PRO A 192 11.64 -22.76 8.20
C PRO A 192 10.56 -21.78 8.67
N ALA A 193 10.36 -21.67 9.98
CA ALA A 193 9.40 -20.72 10.56
C ALA A 193 9.74 -19.25 10.22
N VAL A 194 11.03 -18.89 10.25
CA VAL A 194 11.52 -17.56 9.85
C VAL A 194 11.29 -17.36 8.35
N GLY A 195 11.60 -18.37 7.53
CA GLY A 195 11.37 -18.35 6.09
C GLY A 195 9.90 -18.09 5.71
N ILE A 196 8.96 -18.81 6.34
CA ILE A 196 7.51 -18.63 6.13
C ILE A 196 7.08 -17.20 6.47
N LEU A 197 7.52 -16.67 7.61
CA LEU A 197 7.16 -15.31 8.04
C LEU A 197 7.74 -14.24 7.12
N VAL A 198 8.98 -14.40 6.65
CA VAL A 198 9.60 -13.50 5.67
C VAL A 198 8.83 -13.50 4.35
N VAL A 199 8.46 -14.69 3.84
CA VAL A 199 7.67 -14.81 2.61
C VAL A 199 6.28 -14.20 2.78
N ALA A 200 5.58 -14.52 3.86
CA ALA A 200 4.26 -13.95 4.17
C ALA A 200 4.31 -12.42 4.25
N GLY A 201 5.33 -11.87 4.94
CA GLY A 201 5.55 -10.43 5.05
C GLY A 201 5.81 -9.77 3.69
N GLY A 202 6.67 -10.39 2.87
CA GLY A 202 6.94 -9.94 1.51
C GLY A 202 5.69 -9.93 0.62
N VAL A 203 4.85 -10.97 0.70
CA VAL A 203 3.56 -11.04 -0.02
C VAL A 203 2.64 -9.92 0.43
N CYS A 204 2.53 -9.64 1.73
CA CYS A 204 1.75 -8.51 2.23
C CYS A 204 2.24 -7.17 1.66
N TYR A 205 3.56 -6.92 1.66
CA TYR A 205 4.13 -5.70 1.10
C TYR A 205 3.88 -5.56 -0.40
N ILE A 206 4.10 -6.62 -1.18
CA ILE A 206 3.87 -6.61 -2.63
C ILE A 206 2.39 -6.38 -2.93
N ALA A 207 1.49 -7.12 -2.27
CA ALA A 207 0.05 -6.95 -2.45
C ALA A 207 -0.39 -5.52 -2.12
N GLY A 208 0.12 -4.95 -1.03
CA GLY A 208 -0.12 -3.56 -0.66
C GLY A 208 0.38 -2.58 -1.72
N ALA A 209 1.61 -2.77 -2.20
CA ALA A 209 2.22 -1.91 -3.21
C ALA A 209 1.45 -1.95 -4.55
N VAL A 210 1.00 -3.14 -4.96
CA VAL A 210 0.15 -3.33 -6.14
C VAL A 210 -1.17 -2.58 -5.97
N ILE A 211 -1.89 -2.82 -4.86
CA ILE A 211 -3.16 -2.12 -4.53
C ILE A 211 -2.99 -0.60 -4.54
N TYR A 212 -1.88 -0.11 -3.97
CA TYR A 212 -1.54 1.31 -3.98
C TYR A 212 -1.30 1.86 -5.40
N GLY A 213 -0.63 1.07 -6.25
CA GLY A 213 -0.39 1.38 -7.66
C GLY A 213 -1.67 1.45 -8.49
N ILE A 214 -2.53 0.42 -8.39
CA ILE A 214 -3.77 0.30 -9.17
C ILE A 214 -4.91 1.19 -8.64
N LYS A 215 -4.79 1.72 -7.43
CA LYS A 215 -5.77 2.59 -6.75
C LYS A 215 -7.14 1.94 -6.51
N ARG A 216 -7.17 0.61 -6.39
CA ARG A 216 -8.35 -0.21 -6.13
C ARG A 216 -7.96 -1.43 -5.29
N PRO A 217 -8.89 -2.02 -4.51
CA PRO A 217 -10.30 -1.65 -4.38
C PRO A 217 -10.51 -0.42 -3.47
N ASN A 218 -11.73 0.14 -3.49
CA ASN A 218 -12.18 1.17 -2.53
C ASN A 218 -13.46 0.69 -1.84
N PRO A 219 -13.37 -0.26 -0.88
CA PRO A 219 -14.54 -0.90 -0.28
C PRO A 219 -15.52 0.08 0.35
N SER A 220 -14.99 1.14 0.97
CA SER A 220 -15.79 2.23 1.51
C SER A 220 -15.10 3.57 1.23
N PRO A 221 -15.47 4.29 0.15
CA PRO A 221 -14.80 5.54 -0.24
C PRO A 221 -14.69 6.58 0.89
N LYS A 222 -15.62 6.55 1.85
CA LYS A 222 -15.62 7.44 3.02
C LYS A 222 -14.68 7.00 4.15
N TRP A 223 -14.45 5.70 4.33
CA TRP A 223 -13.77 5.15 5.50
C TRP A 223 -12.50 4.36 5.15
N LEU A 224 -12.58 3.49 4.14
CA LEU A 224 -11.55 2.54 3.76
C LEU A 224 -11.37 2.51 2.23
N GLY A 225 -10.30 3.15 1.75
CA GLY A 225 -9.88 3.12 0.36
C GLY A 225 -8.61 2.28 0.14
N PHE A 226 -8.13 2.24 -1.10
CA PHE A 226 -6.95 1.47 -1.49
C PHE A 226 -5.70 1.79 -0.65
N HIS A 227 -5.55 3.03 -0.19
CA HIS A 227 -4.39 3.46 0.57
C HIS A 227 -4.46 3.00 2.03
N GLU A 228 -5.66 2.96 2.61
CA GLU A 228 -5.85 2.36 3.93
C GLU A 228 -5.55 0.85 3.88
N ILE A 229 -5.95 0.16 2.81
CA ILE A 229 -5.59 -1.24 2.59
C ILE A 229 -4.08 -1.40 2.47
N PHE A 230 -3.41 -0.52 1.72
CA PHE A 230 -1.94 -0.48 1.68
C PHE A 230 -1.32 -0.32 3.07
N HIS A 231 -1.83 0.58 3.92
CA HIS A 231 -1.35 0.73 5.30
C HIS A 231 -1.56 -0.54 6.13
N ILE A 232 -2.74 -1.16 6.03
CA ILE A 232 -3.04 -2.40 6.77
C ILE A 232 -2.07 -3.52 6.35
N LEU A 233 -1.86 -3.69 5.04
CA LEU A 233 -0.91 -4.69 4.52
C LEU A 233 0.54 -4.36 4.87
N THR A 234 0.90 -3.08 4.96
CA THR A 234 2.22 -2.64 5.45
C THR A 234 2.41 -3.02 6.92
N ILE A 235 1.38 -2.83 7.76
CA ILE A 235 1.42 -3.24 9.17
C ILE A 235 1.51 -4.76 9.29
N ALA A 236 0.71 -5.50 8.52
CA ALA A 236 0.76 -6.96 8.51
C ALA A 236 2.13 -7.47 8.07
N GLY A 237 2.70 -6.90 7.00
CA GLY A 237 4.04 -7.21 6.53
C GLY A 237 5.11 -6.94 7.58
N TYR A 238 5.08 -5.75 8.20
CA TYR A 238 5.99 -5.41 9.30
C TYR A 238 5.84 -6.37 10.48
N GLY A 239 4.60 -6.74 10.85
CA GLY A 239 4.33 -7.70 11.92
C GLY A 239 4.91 -9.08 11.64
N CYS A 240 4.77 -9.58 10.40
CA CYS A 240 5.40 -10.83 9.97
C CYS A 240 6.93 -10.78 10.09
N HIS A 241 7.56 -9.69 9.64
CA HIS A 241 9.02 -9.54 9.76
C HIS A 241 9.47 -9.36 11.21
N LEU A 242 8.76 -8.60 12.03
CA LEU A 242 9.04 -8.49 13.47
C LEU A 242 8.96 -9.89 14.12
N ALA A 243 7.91 -10.66 13.84
CA ALA A 243 7.79 -12.02 14.35
C ALA A 243 8.93 -12.93 13.88
N ALA A 244 9.32 -12.84 12.60
CA ALA A 244 10.45 -13.58 12.05
C ALA A 244 11.75 -13.27 12.81
N LEU A 245 12.00 -11.99 13.08
CA LEU A 245 13.17 -11.51 13.81
C LEU A 245 13.16 -11.93 15.27
N LEU A 246 12.01 -11.91 15.94
CA LEU A 246 11.87 -12.39 17.32
C LEU A 246 12.17 -13.89 17.41
N VAL A 247 11.62 -14.69 16.49
CA VAL A 247 11.89 -16.14 16.41
C VAL A 247 13.38 -16.39 16.13
N ALA A 248 13.97 -15.69 15.16
CA ALA A 248 15.38 -15.80 14.84
C ALA A 248 16.29 -15.44 16.03
N ALA A 249 15.97 -14.37 16.77
CA ALA A 249 16.74 -13.95 17.93
C ALA A 249 16.68 -14.94 19.09
N VAL A 250 15.51 -15.54 19.36
CA VAL A 250 15.37 -16.58 20.40
C VAL A 250 16.09 -17.87 20.02
N ALA A 251 16.04 -18.25 18.75
CA ALA A 251 16.68 -19.47 18.26
C ALA A 251 18.22 -19.37 18.14
N ALA A 252 18.79 -18.18 18.36
CA ALA A 252 20.22 -17.92 18.26
C ALA A 252 20.98 -18.03 19.61
N TYR A 253 20.29 -18.43 20.69
CA TYR A 253 20.89 -18.87 21.95
C TYR A 253 21.23 -20.37 21.90
#